data_AF-A0A1B8G8J1-F1
#
_entry.id   AF-A0A1B8G8J1-F1
#
_cell.length_a   1.000
_cell.length_b   1.000
_cell.length_c   1.000
_cell.angle_alpha   90.00
_cell.angle_beta   90.00
_cell.angle_gamma   90.00
#
_symmetry.space_group_name_H-M   'P 1'
#
loop_
_entity.id
_entity.type
_entity.pdbx_description
1 polymer ?
#
loop_
_entity_poly.entity_id
_entity_poly.type
_entity_poly.pdbx_seq_one_letter_code
_entity_poly.pdbx_strand_id
1 'polypeptide(L)'
;MKLTAVILAGLTNLAVASDHRDLSGDVWASSLTKRQTSWAKRQTTWNPPSNLVKPLQEVWDHESSTYNNGNLLGFKNYGYDIIKASGGKLNFCVRWDSSATVTEAQRTAIASSLQKNVKKWTDNLTGFMGWPYDNIPVNVVGWAAKNTNLLQGSTSGIDVYTTTDSEGVAECDPRCGRIFHQDNNYGSCPGGADRHYDVSLWLTAGMDGGAGGDWGQRVGSEYFLSALDNPHIWLHEFGHTMGLDDFYDWTPTGQTNFIMLAGSSQVVTEFDIWMMRDFWRHVANR
;
A
#
# COMPACT_ATOMS: atom_id res chain seq x y z
N MET A 1 -3.52 18.83 18.51
CA MET A 1 -4.36 18.10 17.55
C MET A 1 -4.57 16.71 18.12
N LYS A 2 -5.82 16.32 18.42
CA LYS A 2 -6.10 14.97 18.93
C LYS A 2 -5.98 13.99 17.76
N LEU A 3 -4.82 13.34 17.62
CA LEU A 3 -4.67 12.14 16.80
C LEU A 3 -5.54 11.06 17.45
N THR A 4 -6.64 10.74 16.79
CA THR A 4 -7.41 9.54 17.11
C THR A 4 -7.23 8.65 15.90
N ALA A 5 -6.80 7.41 16.14
CA ALA A 5 -6.80 6.37 15.13
C ALA A 5 -8.11 6.46 14.34
N VAL A 6 -8.02 6.37 13.01
CA VAL A 6 -9.20 6.22 12.15
C VAL A 6 -9.88 4.93 12.61
N ILE A 7 -10.83 5.06 13.53
CA ILE A 7 -11.75 3.98 13.85
C ILE A 7 -12.67 3.97 12.64
N LEU A 8 -12.35 3.15 11.64
CA LEU A 8 -13.33 2.63 10.68
C LEU A 8 -14.36 1.83 11.49
N ALA A 9 -15.26 2.55 12.17
CA ALA A 9 -16.37 1.97 12.88
C ALA A 9 -17.33 1.38 11.84
N GLY A 10 -17.20 0.07 11.60
CA GLY A 10 -18.16 -0.67 10.77
C GLY A 10 -17.63 -1.84 9.96
N LEU A 11 -16.31 -2.03 9.83
CA LEU A 11 -15.75 -3.19 9.11
C LEU A 11 -15.16 -4.18 10.12
N THR A 12 -15.91 -5.22 10.45
CA THR A 12 -15.48 -6.32 11.35
C THR A 12 -14.44 -7.24 10.72
N ASN A 13 -13.93 -6.93 9.52
CA ASN A 13 -12.89 -7.68 8.82
C ASN A 13 -11.97 -6.68 8.10
N LEU A 14 -11.09 -6.01 8.84
CA LEU A 14 -9.93 -5.31 8.26
C LEU A 14 -8.72 -6.22 8.44
N ALA A 15 -7.93 -6.44 7.39
CA ALA A 15 -6.55 -6.85 7.59
C ALA A 15 -5.84 -5.76 8.39
N VAL A 16 -4.84 -6.19 9.17
CA VAL A 16 -4.05 -5.34 10.04
C VAL A 16 -3.64 -4.07 9.27
N ALA A 17 -4.09 -2.93 9.78
CA ALA A 17 -3.54 -1.64 9.40
C ALA A 17 -2.17 -1.51 10.07
N SER A 18 -1.26 -0.78 9.44
CA SER A 18 0.04 -0.37 10.01
C SER A 18 -0.08 0.02 11.48
N ASP A 19 0.91 -0.32 12.28
CA ASP A 19 0.96 0.02 13.69
C ASP A 19 0.94 1.55 13.88
N HIS A 20 0.28 2.03 14.94
CA HIS A 20 0.23 3.46 15.26
C HIS A 20 1.62 4.11 15.43
N ARG A 21 2.68 3.32 15.67
CA ARG A 21 4.06 3.78 15.75
C ARG A 21 4.59 4.32 14.42
N ASP A 22 4.09 3.85 13.27
CA ASP A 22 4.50 4.33 11.95
C ASP A 22 4.14 5.79 11.71
N LEU A 23 3.15 6.31 12.46
CA LEU A 23 2.76 7.72 12.43
C LEU A 23 3.87 8.65 12.97
N SER A 24 4.84 8.13 13.72
CA SER A 24 5.91 8.91 14.31
C SER A 24 7.12 9.05 13.38
N GLY A 25 7.48 10.30 13.05
CA GLY A 25 8.69 10.62 12.27
C GLY A 25 10.00 10.06 12.85
N ASP A 26 10.06 9.86 14.17
CA ASP A 26 11.26 9.39 14.87
C ASP A 26 11.68 7.97 14.45
N VAL A 27 10.71 7.12 14.09
CA VAL A 27 11.00 5.75 13.60
C VAL A 27 11.82 5.82 12.31
N TRP A 28 11.47 6.77 11.44
CA TRP A 28 12.06 6.93 10.10
C TRP A 28 13.39 7.69 10.10
N ALA A 29 13.69 8.43 11.18
CA ALA A 29 14.88 9.28 11.31
C ALA A 29 16.20 8.51 11.40
N SER A 30 16.17 7.22 11.75
CA SER A 30 17.36 6.37 11.97
C SER A 30 17.98 5.77 10.69
N SER A 31 17.49 6.16 9.51
CA SER A 31 17.69 5.38 8.29
C SER A 31 19.15 5.30 7.81
N LEU A 32 19.68 4.07 7.82
CA LEU A 32 20.98 3.73 7.24
C LEU A 32 20.84 3.58 5.72
N THR A 33 21.51 4.44 4.94
CA THR A 33 21.56 4.29 3.48
C THR A 33 22.33 3.02 3.12
N LYS A 34 21.61 1.97 2.67
CA LYS A 34 22.21 0.86 1.92
C LYS A 34 21.51 0.69 0.59
N ARG A 35 22.34 0.68 -0.46
CA ARG A 35 21.95 0.65 -1.86
C ARG A 35 21.34 -0.72 -2.20
N GLN A 36 20.29 -0.72 -3.01
CA GLN A 36 19.61 -1.91 -3.54
C GLN A 36 20.62 -2.91 -4.13
N THR A 37 20.83 -4.06 -3.49
CA THR A 37 21.71 -5.12 -3.97
C THR A 37 20.91 -6.10 -4.83
N SER A 38 20.79 -5.78 -6.12
CA SER A 38 20.21 -6.62 -7.20
C SER A 38 18.76 -7.10 -7.00
N TRP A 39 17.96 -7.01 -8.05
CA TRP A 39 16.67 -7.69 -8.11
C TRP A 39 16.90 -9.19 -7.90
N ALA A 40 16.29 -9.79 -6.87
CA ALA A 40 16.39 -11.22 -6.62
C ALA A 40 16.09 -11.95 -7.93
N LYS A 41 16.98 -12.87 -8.34
CA LYS A 41 16.84 -13.65 -9.58
C LYS A 41 15.40 -14.16 -9.69
N ARG A 42 14.75 -13.97 -10.85
CA ARG A 42 13.36 -14.41 -11.07
C ARG A 42 13.20 -15.87 -10.62
N GLN A 43 12.34 -16.09 -9.64
CA GLN A 43 12.02 -17.40 -9.09
C GLN A 43 10.67 -17.86 -9.63
N THR A 44 10.55 -19.13 -9.96
CA THR A 44 9.27 -19.74 -10.39
C THR A 44 8.68 -20.64 -9.33
N THR A 45 9.49 -21.11 -8.38
CA THR A 45 9.12 -22.07 -7.32
C THR A 45 9.53 -21.54 -5.95
N TRP A 46 8.90 -22.07 -4.89
CA TRP A 46 9.35 -21.85 -3.51
C TRP A 46 10.72 -22.49 -3.28
N ASN A 47 11.77 -21.67 -3.27
CA ASN A 47 13.15 -22.08 -3.00
C ASN A 47 13.96 -20.90 -2.42
N PRO A 48 13.61 -20.42 -1.22
CA PRO A 48 14.36 -19.34 -0.58
C PRO A 48 15.80 -19.76 -0.26
N PRO A 49 16.76 -18.81 -0.24
CA PRO A 49 18.08 -19.05 0.35
C PRO A 49 17.99 -19.70 1.72
N SER A 50 18.89 -20.63 2.04
CA SER A 50 18.81 -21.45 3.26
C SER A 50 18.80 -20.61 4.55
N ASN A 51 19.47 -19.46 4.54
CA ASN A 51 19.48 -18.51 5.65
C ASN A 51 18.16 -17.73 5.82
N LEU A 52 17.26 -17.75 4.82
CA LEU A 52 15.95 -17.11 4.88
C LEU A 52 14.83 -18.09 5.25
N VAL A 53 15.02 -19.41 5.12
CA VAL A 53 13.99 -20.42 5.43
C VAL A 53 13.42 -20.26 6.85
N LYS A 54 14.30 -20.18 7.86
CA LYS A 54 13.89 -20.04 9.26
C LYS A 54 13.14 -18.71 9.52
N PRO A 55 13.71 -17.53 9.21
CA PRO A 55 13.01 -16.27 9.49
C PRO A 55 11.70 -16.12 8.70
N LEU A 56 11.60 -16.67 7.49
CA LEU A 56 10.32 -16.67 6.74
C LEU A 56 9.25 -17.50 7.45
N GLN A 57 9.61 -18.67 7.98
CA GLN A 57 8.67 -19.49 8.76
C GLN A 57 8.22 -18.76 10.04
N GLU A 58 9.14 -18.06 10.73
CA GLU A 58 8.81 -17.26 11.92
C GLU A 58 7.80 -16.15 11.60
N VAL A 59 7.96 -15.47 10.46
CA VAL A 59 6.99 -14.48 9.94
C VAL A 59 5.64 -15.12 9.68
N TRP A 60 5.61 -16.19 8.89
CA TRP A 60 4.36 -16.85 8.55
C TRP A 60 3.60 -17.35 9.79
N ASP A 61 4.30 -17.95 10.75
CA ASP A 61 3.70 -18.45 12.00
C ASP A 61 3.16 -17.30 12.85
N HIS A 62 3.90 -16.18 12.93
CA HIS A 62 3.46 -14.98 13.63
C HIS A 62 2.18 -14.43 13.00
N GLU A 63 2.23 -14.05 11.73
CA GLU A 63 1.10 -13.47 10.98
C GLU A 63 -0.12 -14.40 11.03
N SER A 64 0.06 -15.70 10.81
CA SER A 64 -1.03 -16.69 10.86
C SER A 64 -1.72 -16.76 12.22
N SER A 65 -0.99 -16.48 13.30
CA SER A 65 -1.52 -16.53 14.66
C SER A 65 -2.15 -15.21 15.13
N THR A 66 -1.62 -14.07 14.66
CA THR A 66 -2.05 -12.74 15.11
C THR A 66 -3.12 -12.12 14.22
N TYR A 67 -3.19 -12.51 12.95
CA TYR A 67 -4.07 -11.83 11.99
C TYR A 67 -5.48 -12.42 12.00
N ASN A 68 -6.48 -11.53 11.99
CA ASN A 68 -7.90 -11.89 11.89
C ASN A 68 -8.31 -13.00 12.88
N ASN A 69 -7.86 -12.90 14.15
CA ASN A 69 -8.08 -13.91 15.19
C ASN A 69 -7.65 -15.33 14.78
N GLY A 70 -6.52 -15.46 14.09
CA GLY A 70 -6.00 -16.73 13.58
C GLY A 70 -6.61 -17.19 12.25
N ASN A 71 -7.40 -16.33 11.57
CA ASN A 71 -8.02 -16.62 10.29
C ASN A 71 -7.49 -15.70 9.17
N LEU A 72 -6.17 -15.57 9.08
CA LEU A 72 -5.46 -14.79 8.07
C LEU A 72 -6.00 -15.07 6.64
N LEU A 73 -6.12 -16.35 6.27
CA LEU A 73 -6.55 -16.74 4.91
C LEU A 73 -8.04 -16.52 4.64
N GLY A 74 -8.85 -16.26 5.67
CA GLY A 74 -10.25 -15.89 5.56
C GLY A 74 -10.46 -14.47 5.06
N PHE A 75 -9.49 -13.58 5.26
CA PHE A 75 -9.54 -12.22 4.73
C PHE A 75 -9.23 -12.22 3.23
N LYS A 76 -10.06 -11.52 2.43
CA LYS A 76 -10.04 -11.60 0.95
C LYS A 76 -9.78 -10.25 0.27
N ASN A 77 -9.11 -9.32 0.95
CA ASN A 77 -8.78 -8.00 0.40
C ASN A 77 -7.29 -7.64 0.51
N TYR A 78 -6.39 -8.64 0.58
CA TYR A 78 -4.95 -8.34 0.46
C TYR A 78 -4.63 -7.83 -0.96
N GLY A 79 -3.45 -7.23 -1.15
CA GLY A 79 -2.98 -6.71 -2.43
C GLY A 79 -3.08 -7.74 -3.56
N TYR A 80 -2.81 -9.02 -3.28
CA TYR A 80 -3.01 -10.11 -4.25
C TYR A 80 -4.47 -10.23 -4.71
N ASP A 81 -5.41 -10.05 -3.80
CA ASP A 81 -6.85 -10.19 -4.04
C ASP A 81 -7.40 -8.98 -4.78
N ILE A 82 -6.95 -7.80 -4.37
CA ILE A 82 -7.19 -6.53 -5.04
C ILE A 82 -6.75 -6.64 -6.50
N ILE A 83 -5.50 -7.02 -6.74
CA ILE A 83 -4.93 -7.16 -8.09
C ILE A 83 -5.66 -8.23 -8.90
N LYS A 84 -6.04 -9.36 -8.29
CA LYS A 84 -6.79 -10.41 -9.00
C LYS A 84 -8.19 -9.95 -9.40
N ALA A 85 -8.89 -9.29 -8.49
CA ALA A 85 -10.25 -8.81 -8.73
C ALA A 85 -10.31 -7.67 -9.76
N SER A 86 -9.27 -6.84 -9.83
CA SER A 86 -9.15 -5.79 -10.84
C SER A 86 -8.70 -6.30 -12.22
N GLY A 87 -8.33 -7.59 -12.33
CA GLY A 87 -7.84 -8.19 -13.57
C GLY A 87 -6.37 -7.85 -13.88
N GLY A 88 -5.54 -7.66 -12.86
CA GLY A 88 -4.09 -7.46 -13.02
C GLY A 88 -3.67 -5.99 -13.11
N LYS A 89 -4.44 -5.07 -12.55
CA LYS A 89 -4.14 -3.63 -12.52
C LYS A 89 -4.37 -3.04 -11.12
N LEU A 90 -3.98 -1.79 -10.90
CA LEU A 90 -4.34 -1.04 -9.70
C LEU A 90 -4.82 0.36 -10.07
N ASN A 91 -6.06 0.67 -9.72
CA ASN A 91 -6.63 2.01 -9.83
C ASN A 91 -6.51 2.72 -8.48
N PHE A 92 -5.76 3.82 -8.44
CA PHE A 92 -5.64 4.69 -7.28
C PHE A 92 -6.63 5.84 -7.35
N CYS A 93 -7.20 6.20 -6.20
CA CYS A 93 -7.78 7.51 -5.98
C CYS A 93 -6.98 8.29 -4.93
N VAL A 94 -6.53 9.49 -5.29
CA VAL A 94 -5.67 10.31 -4.43
C VAL A 94 -6.52 11.23 -3.55
N ARG A 95 -6.36 11.19 -2.23
CA ARG A 95 -6.90 12.19 -1.30
C ARG A 95 -5.82 13.24 -1.02
N TRP A 96 -6.03 14.44 -1.52
CA TRP A 96 -5.16 15.60 -1.30
C TRP A 96 -5.63 16.36 -0.06
N ASP A 97 -5.08 15.96 1.09
CA ASP A 97 -5.34 16.54 2.40
C ASP A 97 -4.29 17.61 2.72
N SER A 98 -4.27 18.65 1.88
CA SER A 98 -3.35 19.78 1.98
C SER A 98 -4.04 21.07 1.54
N SER A 99 -3.67 22.20 2.13
CA SER A 99 -4.10 23.52 1.69
C SER A 99 -3.26 24.07 0.54
N ALA A 100 -2.12 23.44 0.24
CA ALA A 100 -1.28 23.79 -0.89
C ALA A 100 -1.95 23.36 -2.21
N THR A 101 -1.68 24.09 -3.28
CA THR A 101 -2.08 23.71 -4.64
C THR A 101 -1.16 22.61 -5.17
N VAL A 102 -1.73 21.67 -5.93
CA VAL A 102 -1.00 20.66 -6.68
C VAL A 102 -1.21 20.87 -8.18
N THR A 103 -0.10 21.03 -8.89
CA THR A 103 -0.09 21.23 -10.35
C THR A 103 -0.34 19.93 -11.09
N GLU A 104 -0.80 20.01 -12.34
CA GLU A 104 -0.94 18.86 -13.24
C GLU A 104 0.38 18.10 -13.42
N ALA A 105 1.52 18.80 -13.48
CA ALA A 105 2.84 18.19 -13.55
C ALA A 105 3.16 17.37 -12.28
N GLN A 106 2.84 17.90 -11.10
CA GLN A 106 2.99 17.16 -9.84
C GLN A 106 2.05 15.95 -9.78
N ARG A 107 0.78 16.09 -10.20
CA ARG A 107 -0.15 14.95 -10.28
C ARG A 107 0.37 13.85 -11.20
N THR A 108 0.93 14.23 -12.35
CA THR A 108 1.57 13.30 -13.30
C THR A 108 2.79 12.62 -12.69
N ALA A 109 3.60 13.36 -11.95
CA ALA A 109 4.76 12.83 -11.24
C ALA A 109 4.36 11.85 -10.12
N ILE A 110 3.28 12.13 -9.39
CA ILE A 110 2.70 11.23 -8.38
C ILE A 110 2.23 9.92 -9.04
N ALA A 111 1.49 9.99 -10.15
CA ALA A 111 1.06 8.79 -10.88
C ALA A 111 2.26 7.95 -11.37
N SER A 112 3.31 8.61 -11.88
CA SER A 112 4.55 7.96 -12.32
C SER A 112 5.30 7.32 -11.15
N SER A 113 5.36 7.99 -10.00
CA SER A 113 5.91 7.47 -8.76
C SER A 113 5.17 6.22 -8.31
N LEU A 114 3.84 6.23 -8.28
CA LEU A 114 3.03 5.06 -7.92
C LEU A 114 3.33 3.87 -8.83
N GLN A 115 3.30 4.05 -10.15
CA GLN A 115 3.64 2.98 -11.10
C GLN A 115 5.05 2.42 -10.86
N LYS A 116 6.04 3.28 -10.63
CA LYS A 116 7.44 2.88 -10.37
C LYS A 116 7.57 2.10 -9.06
N ASN A 117 6.92 2.56 -8.00
CA ASN A 117 7.09 2.01 -6.66
C ASN A 117 6.24 0.74 -6.42
N VAL A 118 5.05 0.63 -7.01
CA VAL A 118 4.28 -0.64 -7.06
C VAL A 118 5.09 -1.75 -7.75
N LYS A 119 5.82 -1.43 -8.82
CA LYS A 119 6.69 -2.40 -9.53
C LYS A 119 7.82 -2.94 -8.66
N LYS A 120 8.34 -2.15 -7.71
CA LYS A 120 9.40 -2.61 -6.78
C LYS A 120 8.97 -3.82 -5.96
N TRP A 121 7.68 -3.95 -5.68
CA TRP A 121 7.07 -5.12 -5.07
C TRP A 121 6.62 -6.13 -6.13
N THR A 122 5.64 -5.75 -6.96
CA THR A 122 4.86 -6.67 -7.79
C THR A 122 5.64 -7.36 -8.91
N ASP A 123 6.69 -6.75 -9.48
CA ASP A 123 7.51 -7.40 -10.52
C ASP A 123 8.15 -8.69 -10.01
N ASN A 124 8.40 -8.79 -8.70
CA ASN A 124 9.03 -9.96 -8.09
C ASN A 124 8.10 -11.17 -7.97
N LEU A 125 6.80 -11.02 -8.24
CA LEU A 125 5.84 -12.11 -8.35
C LEU A 125 5.75 -12.67 -9.79
N THR A 126 6.29 -11.96 -10.79
CA THR A 126 6.17 -12.37 -12.20
C THR A 126 6.75 -13.77 -12.42
N GLY A 127 5.88 -14.71 -12.83
CA GLY A 127 6.22 -16.12 -13.06
C GLY A 127 6.41 -16.96 -11.79
N PHE A 128 6.24 -16.39 -10.60
CA PHE A 128 6.39 -17.08 -9.33
C PHE A 128 5.11 -17.82 -8.95
N MET A 129 5.19 -19.14 -8.75
CA MET A 129 4.11 -19.98 -8.22
C MET A 129 2.71 -19.68 -8.82
N GLY A 130 2.62 -19.64 -10.16
CA GLY A 130 1.35 -19.46 -10.86
C GLY A 130 0.75 -18.05 -10.77
N TRP A 131 1.50 -17.05 -10.30
CA TRP A 131 1.06 -15.65 -10.39
C TRP A 131 0.70 -15.29 -11.83
N PRO A 132 -0.52 -14.80 -12.10
CA PRO A 132 -1.08 -14.77 -13.46
C PRO A 132 -0.73 -13.50 -14.26
N TYR A 133 0.06 -12.58 -13.70
CA TYR A 133 0.31 -11.26 -14.30
C TYR A 133 1.80 -10.99 -14.49
N ASP A 134 2.19 -10.57 -15.68
CA ASP A 134 3.57 -10.18 -16.02
C ASP A 134 3.89 -8.71 -15.74
N ASN A 135 2.85 -7.89 -15.59
CA ASN A 135 2.93 -6.48 -15.29
C ASN A 135 1.63 -6.04 -14.62
N ILE A 136 1.73 -5.11 -13.66
CA ILE A 136 0.58 -4.49 -12.99
C ILE A 136 0.54 -3.00 -13.39
N PRO A 137 -0.28 -2.62 -14.39
CA PRO A 137 -0.51 -1.21 -14.71
C PRO A 137 -1.15 -0.49 -13.53
N VAL A 138 -0.66 0.71 -13.25
CA VAL A 138 -1.18 1.59 -12.21
C VAL A 138 -1.82 2.81 -12.86
N ASN A 139 -3.06 3.10 -12.51
CA ASN A 139 -3.81 4.27 -12.95
C ASN A 139 -4.15 5.16 -11.76
N VAL A 140 -4.21 6.48 -11.97
CA VAL A 140 -4.86 7.38 -11.02
C VAL A 140 -6.18 7.81 -11.65
N VAL A 141 -7.29 7.30 -11.12
CA VAL A 141 -8.63 7.48 -11.71
C VAL A 141 -9.40 8.64 -11.09
N GLY A 142 -9.00 9.09 -9.91
CA GLY A 142 -9.66 10.19 -9.22
C GLY A 142 -8.79 10.92 -8.21
N TRP A 143 -9.24 12.12 -7.87
CA TRP A 143 -8.63 13.01 -6.89
C TRP A 143 -9.71 13.61 -6.00
N ALA A 144 -9.57 13.47 -4.69
CA ALA A 144 -10.34 14.19 -3.71
C ALA A 144 -9.52 15.38 -3.18
N ALA A 145 -10.12 16.56 -3.14
CA ALA A 145 -9.49 17.75 -2.57
C ALA A 145 -10.55 18.63 -1.92
N LYS A 146 -10.17 19.42 -0.90
CA LYS A 146 -11.10 20.30 -0.18
C LYS A 146 -11.83 21.28 -1.11
N ASN A 147 -11.17 21.70 -2.18
CA ASN A 147 -11.79 22.45 -3.27
C ASN A 147 -11.06 22.17 -4.59
N THR A 148 -11.74 22.37 -5.71
CA THR A 148 -11.20 22.12 -7.05
C THR A 148 -10.05 23.05 -7.41
N ASN A 149 -9.96 24.25 -6.83
CA ASN A 149 -8.90 25.22 -7.12
C ASN A 149 -7.52 24.77 -6.62
N LEU A 150 -7.48 23.79 -5.69
CA LEU A 150 -6.23 23.16 -5.29
C LEU A 150 -5.63 22.30 -6.41
N LEU A 151 -6.46 21.78 -7.33
CA LEU A 151 -6.01 20.97 -8.46
C LEU A 151 -5.76 21.86 -9.68
N GLN A 152 -4.58 22.46 -9.77
CA GLN A 152 -4.22 23.34 -10.88
C GLN A 152 -4.00 22.58 -12.20
N GLY A 153 -4.27 23.23 -13.33
CA GLY A 153 -4.14 22.62 -14.67
C GLY A 153 -5.34 21.75 -15.06
N SER A 154 -5.15 20.89 -16.06
CA SER A 154 -6.21 20.00 -16.55
C SER A 154 -6.52 18.89 -15.55
N THR A 155 -7.80 18.64 -15.34
CA THR A 155 -8.33 17.45 -14.63
C THR A 155 -9.07 16.52 -15.59
N SER A 156 -8.87 16.68 -16.90
CA SER A 156 -9.50 15.79 -17.89
C SER A 156 -9.06 14.34 -17.68
N GLY A 157 -10.01 13.41 -17.72
CA GLY A 157 -9.76 11.97 -17.54
C GLY A 157 -9.77 11.46 -16.10
N ILE A 158 -9.73 12.34 -15.10
CA ILE A 158 -9.83 11.98 -13.68
C ILE A 158 -11.14 12.49 -13.07
N ASP A 159 -11.70 11.71 -12.14
CA ASP A 159 -12.85 12.16 -11.35
C ASP A 159 -12.37 13.07 -10.22
N VAL A 160 -13.02 14.22 -10.03
CA VAL A 160 -12.68 15.16 -8.97
C VAL A 160 -13.77 15.15 -7.91
N TYR A 161 -13.38 14.86 -6.68
CA TYR A 161 -14.27 14.80 -5.53
C TYR A 161 -13.98 15.96 -4.57
N THR A 162 -15.04 16.59 -4.07
CA THR A 162 -14.95 17.64 -3.03
C THR A 162 -15.83 17.33 -1.82
N THR A 163 -16.39 16.13 -1.78
CA THR A 163 -17.06 15.58 -0.59
C THR A 163 -16.03 15.29 0.49
N THR A 164 -16.47 15.26 1.74
CA THR A 164 -15.62 14.95 2.88
C THR A 164 -16.11 13.73 3.63
N ASP A 165 -15.20 13.05 4.30
CA ASP A 165 -15.51 12.01 5.28
C ASP A 165 -16.09 12.62 6.57
N SER A 166 -16.32 11.76 7.58
CA SER A 166 -16.84 12.17 8.89
C SER A 166 -15.91 13.11 9.67
N GLU A 167 -14.63 13.19 9.31
CA GLU A 167 -13.64 14.07 9.93
C GLU A 167 -13.48 15.40 9.18
N GLY A 168 -14.21 15.58 8.07
CA GLY A 168 -14.14 16.78 7.23
C GLY A 168 -12.95 16.79 6.28
N VAL A 169 -12.28 15.64 6.08
CA VAL A 169 -11.17 15.48 5.12
C VAL A 169 -11.74 15.08 3.77
N ALA A 170 -11.19 15.61 2.68
CA ALA A 170 -11.69 15.34 1.34
C ALA A 170 -11.60 13.84 1.00
N GLU A 171 -12.70 13.28 0.51
CA GLU A 171 -12.88 11.85 0.32
C GLU A 171 -13.15 11.49 -1.14
N CYS A 172 -12.47 10.46 -1.64
CA CYS A 172 -12.89 9.76 -2.86
C CYS A 172 -14.24 9.07 -2.60
N ASP A 173 -15.14 9.03 -3.59
CA ASP A 173 -16.50 8.52 -3.42
C ASP A 173 -16.51 7.06 -2.92
N PRO A 174 -17.00 6.79 -1.70
CA PRO A 174 -17.05 5.43 -1.14
C PRO A 174 -17.79 4.44 -2.03
N ARG A 175 -18.76 4.90 -2.83
CA ARG A 175 -19.51 4.05 -3.76
C ARG A 175 -18.67 3.46 -4.90
N CYS A 176 -17.44 3.95 -5.07
CA CYS A 176 -16.48 3.53 -6.08
C CYS A 176 -15.24 2.84 -5.48
N GLY A 177 -15.12 2.77 -4.15
CA GLY A 177 -13.93 2.22 -3.50
C GLY A 177 -14.05 0.73 -3.23
N ARG A 178 -13.04 -0.05 -3.63
CA ARG A 178 -12.99 -1.50 -3.38
C ARG A 178 -13.16 -1.88 -1.91
N ILE A 179 -12.60 -1.10 -0.98
CA ILE A 179 -12.74 -1.35 0.47
C ILE A 179 -14.22 -1.43 0.90
N PHE A 180 -15.11 -0.73 0.20
CA PHE A 180 -16.56 -0.71 0.44
C PHE A 180 -17.33 -1.73 -0.42
N HIS A 181 -16.70 -2.26 -1.47
CA HIS A 181 -17.30 -3.09 -2.52
C HIS A 181 -16.43 -4.33 -2.83
N GLN A 182 -16.07 -5.11 -1.79
CA GLN A 182 -15.26 -6.33 -1.94
C GLN A 182 -16.00 -7.46 -2.69
N ASP A 183 -17.32 -7.33 -2.85
CA ASP A 183 -18.17 -8.16 -3.71
C ASP A 183 -18.03 -7.82 -5.21
N ASN A 184 -17.20 -6.83 -5.56
CA ASN A 184 -17.02 -6.26 -6.89
C ASN A 184 -18.31 -5.65 -7.49
N ASN A 185 -19.28 -5.29 -6.64
CA ASN A 185 -20.52 -4.65 -7.09
C ASN A 185 -20.39 -3.12 -7.05
N TYR A 186 -19.98 -2.54 -8.17
CA TYR A 186 -19.86 -1.08 -8.33
C TYR A 186 -21.11 -0.43 -8.93
N GLY A 187 -22.28 -1.04 -8.80
CA GLY A 187 -23.54 -0.51 -9.38
C GLY A 187 -23.95 0.87 -8.83
N SER A 188 -23.48 1.23 -7.64
CA SER A 188 -23.68 2.54 -7.02
C SER A 188 -22.64 3.58 -7.42
N CYS A 189 -21.52 3.19 -8.05
CA CYS A 189 -20.51 4.12 -8.50
C CYS A 189 -21.07 4.92 -9.69
N PRO A 190 -21.07 6.28 -9.66
CA PRO A 190 -21.66 7.09 -10.74
C PRO A 190 -21.10 6.80 -12.14
N GLY A 191 -19.84 6.35 -12.23
CA GLY A 191 -19.19 5.93 -13.46
C GLY A 191 -19.11 4.40 -13.66
N GLY A 192 -19.81 3.64 -12.81
CA GLY A 192 -19.80 2.18 -12.81
C GLY A 192 -18.43 1.57 -12.48
N ALA A 193 -18.29 0.28 -12.79
CA ALA A 193 -17.05 -0.46 -12.55
C ALA A 193 -15.84 0.13 -13.27
N ASP A 194 -15.99 0.82 -14.41
CA ASP A 194 -14.83 1.39 -15.11
C ASP A 194 -14.19 2.59 -14.37
N ARG A 195 -14.92 3.20 -13.42
CA ARG A 195 -14.46 4.35 -12.63
C ARG A 195 -14.19 4.01 -11.16
N HIS A 196 -14.21 2.73 -10.79
CA HIS A 196 -13.84 2.30 -9.44
C HIS A 196 -12.34 2.53 -9.17
N TYR A 197 -12.00 2.66 -7.88
CA TYR A 197 -10.64 2.62 -7.39
C TYR A 197 -10.43 1.42 -6.45
N ASP A 198 -9.24 0.85 -6.54
CA ASP A 198 -8.80 -0.32 -5.79
C ASP A 198 -8.21 0.08 -4.42
N VAL A 199 -7.43 1.16 -4.42
CA VAL A 199 -6.65 1.63 -3.27
C VAL A 199 -6.65 3.14 -3.23
N SER A 200 -6.54 3.72 -2.03
CA SER A 200 -6.50 5.17 -1.86
C SER A 200 -5.11 5.65 -1.42
N LEU A 201 -4.56 6.66 -2.11
CA LEU A 201 -3.34 7.35 -1.65
C LEU A 201 -3.73 8.64 -0.94
N TRP A 202 -3.46 8.75 0.35
CA TRP A 202 -3.73 9.97 1.11
C TRP A 202 -2.42 10.74 1.27
N LEU A 203 -2.40 11.96 0.78
CA LEU A 203 -1.27 12.88 0.89
C LEU A 203 -1.66 13.97 1.88
N THR A 204 -1.25 13.80 3.13
CA THR A 204 -1.59 14.69 4.25
C THR A 204 -0.47 15.69 4.49
N ALA A 205 -0.81 16.98 4.50
CA ALA A 205 0.16 18.03 4.81
C ALA A 205 0.71 17.91 6.23
N GLY A 206 2.04 17.99 6.38
CA GLY A 206 2.71 18.00 7.68
C GLY A 206 2.66 16.69 8.45
N MET A 207 2.33 15.57 7.79
CA MET A 207 2.45 14.24 8.38
C MET A 207 3.89 13.73 8.23
N ASP A 208 4.50 13.31 9.35
CA ASP A 208 5.90 12.86 9.37
C ASP A 208 6.06 11.34 9.15
N GLY A 209 5.02 10.57 9.45
CA GLY A 209 5.03 9.11 9.35
C GLY A 209 4.19 8.55 8.20
N GLY A 210 3.79 7.29 8.35
CA GLY A 210 2.94 6.57 7.40
C GLY A 210 1.79 5.83 8.09
N ALA A 211 0.78 5.48 7.30
CA ALA A 211 -0.19 4.47 7.65
C ALA A 211 -0.70 3.73 6.42
N GLY A 212 -0.98 2.43 6.53
CA GLY A 212 -1.18 1.58 5.36
C GLY A 212 -2.00 0.33 5.65
N GLY A 213 -2.51 -0.28 4.60
CA GLY A 213 -3.29 -1.52 4.69
C GLY A 213 -4.01 -1.86 3.39
N ASP A 214 -5.09 -2.62 3.49
CA ASP A 214 -5.90 -3.05 2.35
C ASP A 214 -6.69 -1.91 1.68
N TRP A 215 -7.00 -0.84 2.43
CA TRP A 215 -7.69 0.34 1.93
C TRP A 215 -6.78 1.29 1.11
N GLY A 216 -5.46 1.24 1.32
CA GLY A 216 -4.53 2.18 0.73
C GLY A 216 -3.35 2.57 1.62
N GLN A 217 -2.75 3.73 1.34
CA GLN A 217 -1.60 4.28 2.08
C GLN A 217 -1.81 5.77 2.34
N ARG A 218 -1.30 6.24 3.48
CA ARG A 218 -1.28 7.64 3.89
C ARG A 218 0.13 8.03 4.28
N VAL A 219 0.63 9.14 3.73
CA VAL A 219 1.94 9.69 4.05
C VAL A 219 1.92 11.23 3.94
N GLY A 220 2.99 11.87 4.41
CA GLY A 220 3.23 13.30 4.21
C GLY A 220 3.20 13.72 2.74
N SER A 221 2.43 14.76 2.41
CA SER A 221 2.34 15.27 1.03
C SER A 221 3.68 15.85 0.54
N GLU A 222 4.35 16.59 1.41
CA GLU A 222 5.66 17.20 1.20
C GLU A 222 6.73 16.13 1.05
N TYR A 223 6.68 15.12 1.94
CA TYR A 223 7.54 13.95 1.90
C TYR A 223 7.41 13.22 0.56
N PHE A 224 6.20 12.82 0.16
CA PHE A 224 6.01 12.02 -1.05
C PHE A 224 6.46 12.77 -2.31
N LEU A 225 6.17 14.07 -2.40
CA LEU A 225 6.63 14.92 -3.50
C LEU A 225 8.16 15.08 -3.53
N SER A 226 8.82 15.10 -2.37
CA SER A 226 10.29 15.16 -2.30
C SER A 226 10.96 13.82 -2.62
N ALA A 227 10.25 12.70 -2.47
CA ALA A 227 10.78 11.35 -2.52
C ALA A 227 10.19 10.50 -3.67
N LEU A 228 9.66 11.11 -4.73
CA LEU A 228 8.93 10.44 -5.84
C LEU A 228 9.63 9.20 -6.41
N ASP A 229 10.96 9.19 -6.47
CA ASP A 229 11.72 8.04 -6.98
C ASP A 229 11.76 6.84 -6.03
N ASN A 230 11.68 7.10 -4.72
CA ASN A 230 11.82 6.11 -3.67
C ASN A 230 11.21 6.59 -2.32
N PRO A 231 9.87 6.70 -2.22
CA PRO A 231 9.19 7.09 -1.00
C PRO A 231 9.15 5.88 -0.06
N HIS A 232 10.24 5.65 0.66
CA HIS A 232 10.44 4.49 1.54
C HIS A 232 9.35 4.27 2.60
N ILE A 233 8.77 5.32 3.19
CA ILE A 233 7.62 5.21 4.11
C ILE A 233 6.43 4.65 3.32
N TRP A 234 6.11 5.19 2.14
CA TRP A 234 5.06 4.64 1.29
C TRP A 234 5.35 3.19 0.85
N LEU A 235 6.62 2.84 0.62
CA LEU A 235 7.01 1.46 0.28
C LEU A 235 6.75 0.48 1.43
N HIS A 236 6.96 0.92 2.67
CA HIS A 236 6.58 0.19 3.88
C HIS A 236 5.05 0.07 3.96
N GLU A 237 4.31 1.17 3.82
CA GLU A 237 2.84 1.13 3.86
C GLU A 237 2.20 0.25 2.78
N PHE A 238 2.82 0.20 1.60
CA PHE A 238 2.39 -0.71 0.53
C PHE A 238 2.71 -2.18 0.85
N GLY A 239 3.71 -2.45 1.71
CA GLY A 239 3.97 -3.78 2.24
C GLY A 239 2.80 -4.33 3.07
N HIS A 240 2.14 -3.49 3.87
CA HIS A 240 0.89 -3.86 4.56
C HIS A 240 -0.24 -4.14 3.59
N THR A 241 -0.35 -3.39 2.48
CA THR A 241 -1.26 -3.75 1.40
C THR A 241 -0.97 -5.16 0.88
N MET A 242 0.29 -5.56 0.79
CA MET A 242 0.71 -6.92 0.42
C MET A 242 0.59 -7.96 1.56
N GLY A 243 0.00 -7.58 2.70
CA GLY A 243 -0.31 -8.45 3.84
C GLY A 243 0.81 -8.59 4.87
N LEU A 244 1.90 -7.82 4.76
CA LEU A 244 3.07 -7.97 5.61
C LEU A 244 2.93 -7.22 6.93
N ASP A 245 3.53 -7.78 7.98
CA ASP A 245 3.48 -7.25 9.34
C ASP A 245 4.42 -6.09 9.64
N ASP A 246 4.16 -5.46 10.79
CA ASP A 246 5.09 -4.59 11.49
C ASP A 246 6.03 -5.36 12.41
N PHE A 247 7.26 -4.87 12.52
CA PHE A 247 8.35 -5.58 13.23
C PHE A 247 8.92 -4.77 14.40
N TYR A 248 8.05 -4.16 15.21
CA TYR A 248 8.49 -3.34 16.34
C TYR A 248 8.82 -4.15 17.59
N ASP A 249 7.97 -5.11 17.94
CA ASP A 249 8.08 -5.85 19.21
C ASP A 249 8.86 -7.15 19.07
N TRP A 250 9.23 -7.49 17.84
CA TRP A 250 9.96 -8.70 17.51
C TRP A 250 10.65 -8.56 16.15
N THR A 251 11.64 -9.42 15.90
CA THR A 251 12.33 -9.45 14.60
C THR A 251 12.71 -10.90 14.28
N PRO A 252 12.50 -11.37 13.03
CA PRO A 252 12.87 -12.72 12.63
C PRO A 252 14.37 -12.99 12.81
N THR A 253 14.72 -14.23 13.12
CA THR A 253 16.09 -14.67 13.40
C THR A 253 17.05 -14.22 12.29
N GLY A 254 18.05 -13.42 12.66
CA GLY A 254 19.14 -13.02 11.76
C GLY A 254 18.77 -11.92 10.76
N GLN A 255 17.57 -11.35 10.83
CA GLN A 255 17.16 -10.20 10.02
C GLN A 255 17.29 -8.92 10.84
N THR A 256 17.86 -7.87 10.25
CA THR A 256 18.09 -6.59 10.92
C THR A 256 17.88 -5.38 10.02
N ASN A 257 17.56 -5.59 8.75
CA ASN A 257 17.47 -4.54 7.75
C ASN A 257 16.54 -4.97 6.61
N PHE A 258 15.31 -4.48 6.62
CA PHE A 258 14.28 -4.73 5.62
C PHE A 258 13.17 -3.67 5.73
N ILE A 259 12.43 -3.40 4.66
CA ILE A 259 11.52 -2.23 4.61
C ILE A 259 10.41 -2.33 5.66
N MET A 260 9.94 -3.54 5.97
CA MET A 260 8.90 -3.77 6.99
C MET A 260 9.40 -3.60 8.43
N LEU A 261 10.72 -3.61 8.66
CA LEU A 261 11.29 -3.14 9.91
C LEU A 261 11.52 -1.62 9.77
N ALA A 262 10.49 -0.86 10.12
CA ALA A 262 10.43 0.59 9.95
C ALA A 262 11.72 1.29 10.40
N GLY A 263 12.22 2.20 9.57
CA GLY A 263 13.49 2.91 9.78
C GLY A 263 14.76 2.12 9.47
N SER A 264 14.74 0.80 9.40
CA SER A 264 15.96 0.00 9.17
C SER A 264 16.46 0.04 7.72
N SER A 265 15.54 0.13 6.75
CA SER A 265 15.81 0.18 5.31
C SER A 265 15.09 1.34 4.63
N GLN A 266 15.66 1.87 3.55
CA GLN A 266 14.98 2.81 2.65
C GLN A 266 14.53 2.15 1.34
N VAL A 267 14.76 0.85 1.15
CA VAL A 267 14.41 0.11 -0.07
C VAL A 267 13.76 -1.23 0.28
N VAL A 268 12.91 -1.73 -0.62
CA VAL A 268 12.43 -3.11 -0.56
C VAL A 268 13.63 -4.05 -0.74
N THR A 269 13.88 -4.89 0.25
CA THR A 269 15.03 -5.81 0.31
C THR A 269 14.67 -7.21 -0.19
N GLU A 270 15.67 -8.08 -0.30
CA GLU A 270 15.43 -9.48 -0.66
C GLU A 270 14.53 -10.18 0.38
N PHE A 271 14.69 -9.89 1.67
CA PHE A 271 13.86 -10.50 2.71
C PHE A 271 12.39 -10.10 2.55
N ASP A 272 12.11 -8.81 2.30
CA ASP A 272 10.76 -8.30 2.01
C ASP A 272 10.11 -9.02 0.82
N ILE A 273 10.88 -9.23 -0.26
CA ILE A 273 10.39 -9.94 -1.44
C ILE A 273 10.08 -11.40 -1.13
N TRP A 274 10.89 -12.07 -0.30
CA TRP A 274 10.60 -13.44 0.09
C TRP A 274 9.41 -13.55 1.04
N MET A 275 9.20 -12.58 1.94
CA MET A 275 7.98 -12.52 2.75
C MET A 275 6.74 -12.38 1.86
N MET A 276 6.74 -11.44 0.91
CA MET A 276 5.65 -11.27 -0.06
C MET A 276 5.40 -12.55 -0.88
N ARG A 277 6.46 -13.23 -1.34
CA ARG A 277 6.34 -14.50 -2.06
C ARG A 277 5.76 -15.61 -1.19
N ASP A 278 6.15 -15.69 0.07
CA ASP A 278 5.63 -16.70 0.99
C ASP A 278 4.13 -16.48 1.24
N PHE A 279 3.74 -15.23 1.48
CA PHE A 279 2.34 -14.86 1.63
C PHE A 279 1.52 -15.24 0.40
N TRP A 280 2.01 -14.94 -0.81
CA TRP A 280 1.38 -15.38 -2.06
C TRP A 280 1.23 -16.90 -2.13
N ARG A 281 2.26 -17.68 -1.76
CA ARG A 281 2.20 -19.15 -1.78
C ARG A 281 1.03 -19.68 -0.94
N HIS A 282 0.69 -19.03 0.16
CA HIS A 282 -0.44 -19.42 0.99
C HIS A 282 -1.78 -18.89 0.44
N VAL A 283 -1.82 -17.62 0.01
CA VAL A 283 -3.03 -17.00 -0.56
C VAL A 283 -3.45 -17.65 -1.89
N ALA A 284 -2.51 -18.11 -2.71
CA ALA A 284 -2.79 -18.73 -4.00
C ALA A 284 -3.55 -20.07 -3.87
N ASN A 285 -3.41 -20.75 -2.73
CA ASN A 285 -3.95 -22.08 -2.47
C ASN A 285 -5.24 -22.07 -1.63
N ARG A 286 -5.82 -20.90 -1.38
CA ARG A 286 -6.99 -20.71 -0.52
C ARG A 286 -8.33 -20.83 -1.25
#